data_AF-A0A963QZ31-F1
#
_entry.id   AF-A0A963QZ31-F1
#
_cell.length_a   1.000
_cell.length_b   1.000
_cell.length_c   1.000
_cell.angle_alpha   90.00
_cell.angle_beta   90.00
_cell.angle_gamma   90.00
#
_symmetry.space_group_name_H-M   'P 1'
#
loop_
_entity.id
_entity.type
_entity.pdbx_description
1 polymer ?
#
loop_
_entity_poly.entity_id
_entity_poly.type
_entity_poly.pdbx_seq_one_letter_code
_entity_poly.pdbx_strand_id
1 'polypeptide(L)'
;MGLIERQAIDRAFRAGLLEVEQGTSGGLREDGSLGVGEMLVMGTRRMAGLDDADAAYETGRVLRHVARLFDKAGAPAVTAEQFRDNLAAAVMTHAMRRTGKSWRVDDSIAMFLEMYERILEPDPTDLAAIRSYLQRKAERRLQAREPPTAWKGLRSAA
;
A
#
# COMPACT_ATOMS: atom_id res chain seq x y z
N MET A 1 10.73 -18.72 -11.65
CA MET A 1 10.90 -17.27 -11.91
C MET A 1 12.34 -17.07 -12.36
N GLY A 2 12.55 -16.56 -13.57
CA GLY A 2 13.89 -16.44 -14.16
C GLY A 2 14.67 -15.27 -13.57
N LEU A 3 16.02 -15.35 -13.58
CA LEU A 3 16.90 -14.28 -13.09
C LEU A 3 16.62 -12.92 -13.78
N ILE A 4 16.19 -12.97 -15.05
CA ILE A 4 15.85 -11.82 -15.89
C ILE A 4 14.55 -11.14 -15.43
N GLU A 5 13.53 -11.91 -15.03
CA GLU A 5 12.30 -11.35 -14.46
C GLU A 5 12.57 -10.64 -13.14
N ARG A 6 13.45 -11.21 -12.29
CA ARG A 6 13.84 -10.61 -11.00
C ARG A 6 14.51 -9.25 -11.19
N GLN A 7 15.43 -9.12 -12.15
CA GLN A 7 16.11 -7.86 -12.46
C GLN A 7 15.21 -6.82 -13.12
N ALA A 8 14.27 -7.25 -13.96
CA ALA A 8 13.28 -6.37 -14.55
C ALA A 8 12.36 -5.77 -13.47
N ILE A 9 11.91 -6.60 -12.52
CA ILE A 9 11.10 -6.18 -11.37
C ILE A 9 11.90 -5.24 -10.45
N ASP A 10 13.19 -5.49 -10.20
CA ASP A 10 14.06 -4.61 -9.41
C ASP A 10 14.20 -3.21 -10.04
N ARG A 11 14.60 -3.16 -11.31
CA ARG A 11 14.83 -1.91 -12.04
C ARG A 11 13.56 -1.08 -12.16
N ALA A 12 12.48 -1.78 -12.50
CA ALA A 12 11.14 -1.24 -12.52
C ALA A 12 10.86 -0.55 -11.18
N PHE A 13 10.96 -1.31 -10.09
CA PHE A 13 10.58 -0.82 -8.78
C PHE A 13 11.39 0.39 -8.32
N ARG A 14 12.71 0.37 -8.52
CA ARG A 14 13.59 1.50 -8.21
C ARG A 14 13.23 2.76 -9.00
N ALA A 15 12.85 2.62 -10.27
CA ALA A 15 12.39 3.77 -11.07
C ALA A 15 11.11 4.40 -10.48
N GLY A 16 10.15 3.56 -10.07
CA GLY A 16 8.94 4.01 -9.39
C GLY A 16 9.20 4.73 -8.05
N LEU A 17 10.26 4.35 -7.32
CA LEU A 17 10.66 5.02 -6.08
C LEU A 17 11.38 6.35 -6.30
N LEU A 18 12.32 6.40 -7.24
CA LEU A 18 13.09 7.61 -7.53
C LEU A 18 12.18 8.75 -8.02
N GLU A 19 11.13 8.43 -8.80
CA GLU A 19 10.09 9.40 -9.16
C GLU A 19 9.24 9.86 -7.96
N VAL A 20 9.07 9.02 -6.94
CA VAL A 20 8.35 9.38 -5.72
C VAL A 20 9.18 10.34 -4.85
N GLU A 21 10.51 10.20 -4.83
CA GLU A 21 11.40 11.11 -4.09
C GLU A 21 11.59 12.48 -4.77
N GLN A 22 11.63 12.52 -6.11
CA GLN A 22 11.82 13.77 -6.87
C GLN A 22 10.55 14.64 -6.96
N GLY A 23 9.39 14.14 -6.55
CA GLY A 23 8.08 14.80 -6.68
C GLY A 23 7.65 15.72 -5.52
N THR A 24 8.57 16.32 -4.75
CA THR A 24 8.21 17.15 -3.58
C THR A 24 7.87 18.62 -3.88
N SER A 25 7.84 19.06 -5.15
CA SER A 25 7.55 20.47 -5.49
C SER A 25 6.39 20.69 -6.48
N GLY A 26 5.78 19.64 -7.00
CA GLY A 26 4.50 19.72 -7.70
C GLY A 26 3.54 18.82 -6.97
N GLY A 27 2.45 19.36 -6.41
CA GLY A 27 1.39 18.55 -5.83
C GLY A 27 1.03 17.44 -6.80
N LEU A 28 1.37 16.20 -6.41
CA LEU A 28 1.26 14.99 -7.23
C LEU A 28 -0.12 14.96 -7.86
N ARG A 29 -0.19 15.40 -9.12
CA ARG A 29 -1.42 15.34 -9.90
C ARG A 29 -1.81 13.87 -9.87
N GLU A 30 -3.04 13.61 -9.45
CA GLU A 30 -3.64 12.30 -9.60
C GLU A 30 -3.66 12.00 -11.10
N ASP A 31 -2.61 11.36 -11.62
CA ASP A 31 -2.65 10.85 -12.99
C ASP A 31 -3.86 9.92 -13.05
N GLY A 32 -4.86 10.36 -13.81
CA GLY A 32 -6.21 9.81 -13.78
C GLY A 32 -6.34 8.43 -14.43
N SER A 33 -5.28 7.91 -15.06
CA SER A 33 -5.27 6.57 -15.65
C SER A 33 -4.71 5.56 -14.64
N LEU A 34 -5.57 4.62 -14.22
CA LEU A 34 -5.17 3.45 -13.45
C LEU A 34 -4.23 2.57 -14.29
N GLY A 35 -3.14 2.10 -13.70
CA GLY A 35 -2.30 1.07 -14.32
C GLY A 35 -2.96 -0.32 -14.28
N VAL A 36 -2.39 -1.27 -15.01
CA VAL A 36 -2.97 -2.62 -15.18
C VAL A 36 -3.02 -3.37 -13.84
N GLY A 37 -1.95 -3.26 -13.04
CA GLY A 37 -1.90 -3.82 -11.69
C GLY A 37 -2.94 -3.18 -10.77
N GLU A 38 -3.05 -1.84 -10.78
CA GLU A 38 -4.02 -1.09 -9.98
C GLU A 38 -5.47 -1.50 -10.34
N MET A 39 -5.79 -1.67 -11.63
CA MET A 39 -7.10 -2.17 -12.07
C MET A 39 -7.38 -3.60 -11.56
N LEU A 40 -6.39 -4.49 -11.63
CA LEU A 40 -6.50 -5.87 -11.14
C LEU A 40 -6.83 -5.91 -9.64
N VAL A 41 -6.12 -5.13 -8.82
CA VAL A 41 -6.37 -5.12 -7.39
C VAL A 41 -7.68 -4.41 -7.02
N MET A 42 -8.17 -3.46 -7.82
CA MET A 42 -9.49 -2.85 -7.61
C MET A 42 -10.65 -3.85 -7.78
N GLY A 43 -10.47 -4.93 -8.52
CA GLY A 43 -11.43 -6.03 -8.61
C GLY A 43 -11.45 -6.96 -7.39
N THR A 44 -10.57 -6.75 -6.41
CA THR A 44 -10.42 -7.63 -5.24
C THR A 44 -11.63 -7.51 -4.32
N ARG A 45 -12.29 -8.64 -4.07
CA ARG A 45 -13.31 -8.74 -3.02
C ARG A 45 -12.63 -8.71 -1.64
N ARG A 46 -13.42 -8.38 -0.61
CA ARG A 46 -12.96 -8.45 0.79
C ARG A 46 -12.29 -9.81 1.05
N MET A 47 -11.05 -9.78 1.54
CA MET A 47 -10.30 -11.00 1.83
C MET A 47 -10.86 -11.68 3.09
N ALA A 48 -10.89 -13.01 3.08
CA ALA A 48 -11.29 -13.80 4.24
C ALA A 48 -10.30 -13.57 5.40
N GLY A 49 -10.81 -13.38 6.62
CA GLY A 49 -10.01 -13.07 7.81
C GLY A 49 -9.92 -11.57 8.15
N LEU A 50 -10.39 -10.68 7.26
CA LEU A 50 -10.59 -9.26 7.57
C LEU A 50 -12.04 -9.01 7.97
N ASP A 51 -12.46 -9.47 9.14
CA ASP A 51 -13.86 -9.33 9.60
C ASP A 51 -14.21 -7.92 10.07
N ASP A 52 -13.20 -7.11 10.39
CA ASP A 52 -13.33 -5.68 10.65
C ASP A 52 -13.37 -4.86 9.35
N ALA A 53 -14.31 -3.93 9.24
CA ALA A 53 -14.55 -3.16 8.02
C ALA A 53 -13.47 -2.11 7.77
N ASP A 54 -12.94 -1.49 8.82
CA ASP A 54 -11.87 -0.51 8.70
C ASP A 54 -10.55 -1.19 8.30
N ALA A 55 -10.23 -2.34 8.90
CA ALA A 55 -9.09 -3.17 8.52
C ALA A 55 -9.19 -3.61 7.04
N ALA A 56 -10.36 -4.07 6.60
CA ALA A 56 -10.58 -4.47 5.22
C ALA A 56 -10.35 -3.31 4.23
N TYR A 57 -10.86 -2.12 4.57
CA TYR A 57 -10.68 -0.92 3.76
C TYR A 57 -9.22 -0.48 3.71
N GLU A 58 -8.54 -0.38 4.85
CA GLU A 58 -7.14 0.04 4.93
C GLU A 58 -6.20 -0.95 4.23
N THR A 59 -6.43 -2.26 4.37
CA THR A 59 -5.69 -3.28 3.61
C THR A 59 -5.90 -3.12 2.10
N GLY A 60 -7.15 -2.88 1.65
CA GLY A 60 -7.43 -2.61 0.24
C GLY A 60 -6.72 -1.35 -0.29
N ARG A 61 -6.55 -0.32 0.55
CA ARG A 61 -5.79 0.89 0.18
C ARG A 61 -4.29 0.64 0.07
N VAL A 62 -3.71 -0.09 1.02
CA VAL A 62 -2.29 -0.49 0.94
C VAL A 62 -2.06 -1.29 -0.34
N LEU A 63 -2.93 -2.25 -0.62
CA LEU A 63 -2.87 -3.06 -1.84
C LEU A 63 -2.91 -2.20 -3.11
N ARG A 64 -3.80 -1.20 -3.16
CA ARG A 64 -3.88 -0.24 -4.26
C ARG A 64 -2.60 0.57 -4.43
N HIS A 65 -2.05 1.09 -3.33
CA HIS A 65 -0.81 1.88 -3.37
C HIS A 65 0.39 1.04 -3.81
N VAL A 66 0.48 -0.21 -3.35
CA VAL A 66 1.50 -1.15 -3.78
C VAL A 66 1.36 -1.48 -5.27
N ALA A 67 0.15 -1.76 -5.76
CA ALA A 67 -0.07 -2.02 -7.18
C ALA A 67 0.32 -0.82 -8.06
N ARG A 68 0.02 0.40 -7.60
CA ARG A 68 0.49 1.61 -8.28
C ARG A 68 2.02 1.72 -8.32
N LEU A 69 2.71 1.31 -7.25
CA LEU A 69 4.18 1.27 -7.26
C LEU A 69 4.68 0.27 -8.31
N PHE A 70 4.04 -0.89 -8.44
CA PHE A 70 4.35 -1.86 -9.49
C PHE A 70 4.05 -1.35 -10.91
N ASP A 71 2.96 -0.62 -11.10
CA ASP A 71 2.61 -0.05 -12.40
C ASP A 71 3.60 1.04 -12.82
N LYS A 72 3.92 1.96 -11.91
CA LYS A 72 4.94 3.01 -12.16
C LYS A 72 6.30 2.44 -12.45
N ALA A 73 6.59 1.33 -11.80
CA ALA A 73 7.78 0.56 -12.03
C ALA A 73 7.80 -0.05 -13.45
N GLY A 74 6.65 -0.33 -14.06
CA GLY A 74 6.57 -1.13 -15.28
C GLY A 74 6.74 -2.63 -14.99
N ALA A 75 6.45 -3.06 -13.76
CA ALA A 75 6.42 -4.46 -13.41
C ALA A 75 5.26 -5.18 -14.13
N PRO A 76 5.43 -6.47 -14.49
CA PRO A 76 4.34 -7.26 -15.06
C PRO A 76 3.13 -7.31 -14.11
N ALA A 77 1.92 -7.28 -14.65
CA ALA A 77 0.68 -7.29 -13.85
C ALA A 77 0.55 -8.52 -12.93
N VAL A 78 1.15 -9.65 -13.32
CA VAL A 78 1.24 -10.87 -12.50
C VAL A 78 1.96 -10.63 -11.17
N THR A 79 2.85 -9.64 -11.07
CA THR A 79 3.52 -9.28 -9.81
C THR A 79 2.51 -8.70 -8.80
N ALA A 80 1.61 -7.82 -9.25
CA ALA A 80 0.55 -7.27 -8.40
C ALA A 80 -0.46 -8.36 -7.97
N GLU A 81 -0.77 -9.29 -8.87
CA GLU A 81 -1.63 -10.44 -8.58
C GLU A 81 -1.02 -11.37 -7.53
N GLN A 82 0.24 -11.77 -7.71
CA GLN A 82 0.96 -12.60 -6.74
C GLN A 82 1.04 -11.93 -5.37
N PHE A 83 1.28 -10.62 -5.32
CA PHE A 83 1.27 -9.89 -4.06
C PHE A 83 -0.10 -9.93 -3.37
N ARG A 84 -1.19 -9.68 -4.12
CA ARG A 84 -2.56 -9.79 -3.60
C ARG A 84 -2.82 -11.16 -2.99
N ASP A 85 -2.44 -12.22 -3.68
CA ASP A 85 -2.73 -13.60 -3.26
C ASP A 85 -1.91 -13.99 -2.03
N ASN A 86 -0.64 -13.59 -1.99
CA ASN A 86 0.20 -13.75 -0.80
C ASN A 86 -0.41 -13.01 0.40
N LEU A 87 -0.88 -11.78 0.20
CA LEU A 87 -1.51 -10.98 1.26
C LEU A 87 -2.79 -11.64 1.78
N ALA A 88 -3.64 -12.15 0.89
CA ALA A 88 -4.83 -12.89 1.28
C ALA A 88 -4.48 -14.14 2.10
N ALA A 89 -3.45 -14.89 1.70
CA ALA A 89 -2.99 -16.06 2.46
C ALA A 89 -2.45 -15.69 3.85
N ALA A 90 -1.70 -14.60 3.97
CA ALA A 90 -1.17 -14.11 5.25
C ALA A 90 -2.29 -13.68 6.20
N VAL A 91 -3.25 -12.90 5.70
CA VAL A 91 -4.45 -12.48 6.44
C VAL A 91 -5.21 -13.69 6.96
N MET A 92 -5.50 -14.68 6.10
CA MET A 92 -6.20 -15.90 6.50
C MET A 92 -5.42 -16.68 7.56
N THR A 93 -4.11 -16.84 7.36
CA THR A 93 -3.24 -17.55 8.31
C THR A 93 -3.22 -16.84 9.67
N HIS A 94 -3.15 -15.51 9.67
CA HIS A 94 -3.22 -14.71 10.90
C HIS A 94 -4.54 -14.90 11.64
N ALA A 95 -5.67 -14.87 10.92
CA ALA A 95 -6.99 -15.12 11.49
C ALA A 95 -7.09 -16.54 12.08
N MET A 96 -6.56 -17.55 11.39
CA MET A 96 -6.54 -18.94 11.84
C MET A 96 -5.70 -19.15 13.11
N ARG A 97 -4.61 -18.37 13.29
CA ARG A 97 -3.73 -18.47 14.46
C ARG A 97 -4.37 -17.97 15.76
N ARG A 98 -5.60 -17.42 15.73
CA ARG A 98 -6.38 -16.98 16.91
C ARG A 98 -5.56 -16.15 17.90
N THR A 99 -4.72 -15.27 17.39
CA THR A 99 -3.75 -14.49 18.19
C THR A 99 -4.41 -13.45 19.11
N GLY A 100 -5.74 -13.28 19.04
CA GLY A 100 -6.49 -12.26 19.77
C GLY A 100 -6.29 -10.83 19.23
N LYS A 101 -5.41 -10.65 18.23
CA LYS A 101 -5.12 -9.36 17.59
C LYS A 101 -5.74 -9.32 16.20
N SER A 102 -6.53 -8.29 15.91
CA SER A 102 -7.01 -8.01 14.56
C SER A 102 -5.87 -7.62 13.64
N TRP A 103 -5.97 -7.99 12.37
CA TRP A 103 -5.06 -7.52 11.31
C TRP A 103 -5.17 -6.01 11.15
N ARG A 104 -4.03 -5.33 10.97
CA ARG A 104 -3.94 -3.88 10.83
C ARG A 104 -3.23 -3.48 9.55
N VAL A 105 -3.32 -2.19 9.25
CA VAL A 105 -2.58 -1.57 8.15
C VAL A 105 -1.07 -1.83 8.24
N ASP A 106 -0.50 -1.78 9.45
CA ASP A 106 0.92 -2.00 9.68
C ASP A 106 1.35 -3.43 9.31
N ASP A 107 0.48 -4.42 9.53
CA ASP A 107 0.74 -5.81 9.14
C ASP A 107 0.79 -5.95 7.60
N SER A 108 -0.07 -5.20 6.90
CA SER A 108 -0.09 -5.17 5.42
C SER A 108 1.19 -4.54 4.86
N ILE A 109 1.66 -3.45 5.49
CA ILE A 109 2.90 -2.76 5.10
C ILE A 109 4.12 -3.62 5.44
N ALA A 110 4.17 -4.22 6.63
CA ALA A 110 5.26 -5.08 7.06
C ALA A 110 5.43 -6.26 6.10
N MET A 111 4.34 -6.94 5.75
CA MET A 111 4.38 -8.06 4.81
C MET A 111 4.89 -7.63 3.43
N PHE A 112 4.45 -6.48 2.92
CA PHE A 112 4.95 -5.94 1.66
C PHE A 112 6.48 -5.73 1.70
N LEU A 113 6.96 -5.12 2.78
CA LEU A 113 8.39 -4.83 2.96
C LEU A 113 9.22 -6.11 3.12
N GLU A 114 8.74 -7.11 3.86
CA GLU A 114 9.39 -8.42 3.99
C GLU A 114 9.47 -9.15 2.63
N MET A 115 8.38 -9.12 1.86
CA MET A 115 8.36 -9.71 0.52
C MET A 115 9.35 -8.97 -0.40
N TYR A 116 9.35 -7.65 -0.34
CA TYR A 116 10.23 -6.79 -1.13
C TYR A 116 11.71 -7.02 -0.77
N GLU A 117 12.03 -7.09 0.52
CA GLU A 117 13.37 -7.39 1.03
C GLU A 117 13.88 -8.75 0.52
N ARG A 118 13.05 -9.79 0.63
CA ARG A 118 13.41 -11.14 0.19
C ARG A 118 13.59 -11.26 -1.32
N ILE A 119 12.83 -10.50 -2.11
CA ILE A 119 12.87 -10.61 -3.57
C ILE A 119 13.96 -9.72 -4.16
N LEU A 120 14.21 -8.54 -3.60
CA LEU A 120 15.01 -7.52 -4.27
C LEU A 120 16.28 -7.10 -3.52
N GLU A 121 16.50 -7.58 -2.29
CA GLU A 121 17.65 -7.19 -1.46
C GLU A 121 17.93 -5.68 -1.55
N PRO A 122 16.90 -4.84 -1.31
CA PRO A 122 16.95 -3.42 -1.58
C PRO A 122 17.89 -2.69 -0.60
N ASP A 123 18.27 -1.47 -0.95
CA ASP A 123 18.98 -0.60 -0.01
C ASP A 123 18.08 -0.36 1.24
N PRO A 124 18.63 -0.43 2.46
CA PRO A 124 17.86 -0.14 3.67
C PRO A 124 17.18 1.24 3.67
N THR A 125 17.76 2.21 2.97
CA THR A 125 17.20 3.56 2.78
C THR A 125 15.91 3.52 1.95
N ASP A 126 15.88 2.71 0.89
CA ASP A 126 14.71 2.52 0.04
C ASP A 126 13.55 1.91 0.84
N LEU A 127 13.84 0.90 1.67
CA LEU A 127 12.85 0.27 2.55
C LEU A 127 12.22 1.28 3.52
N ALA A 128 13.02 2.16 4.11
CA ALA A 128 12.54 3.19 5.01
C ALA A 128 11.67 4.24 4.29
N ALA A 129 12.05 4.63 3.06
CA ALA A 129 11.30 5.56 2.23
C ALA A 129 9.92 4.99 1.84
N ILE A 130 9.88 3.72 1.40
CA ILE A 130 8.62 3.03 1.03
C ILE A 130 7.69 2.90 2.24
N ARG A 131 8.23 2.45 3.38
CA ARG A 131 7.47 2.33 4.62
C ARG A 131 6.82 3.67 4.97
N SER A 132 7.62 4.72 4.98
CA SER A 132 7.16 6.07 5.32
C SER A 132 6.12 6.59 4.31
N TYR A 133 6.29 6.28 3.03
CA TYR A 133 5.31 6.62 1.99
C TYR A 133 3.96 5.93 2.24
N LEU A 134 3.96 4.61 2.46
CA LEU A 134 2.76 3.81 2.67
C LEU A 134 2.05 4.23 3.96
N GLN A 135 2.81 4.45 5.04
CA GLN A 135 2.29 4.96 6.32
C GLN A 135 1.64 6.34 6.16
N ARG A 136 2.33 7.32 5.55
CA ARG A 136 1.74 8.66 5.30
C ARG A 136 0.48 8.62 4.45
N LYS A 137 0.35 7.65 3.54
CA LYS A 137 -0.85 7.49 2.71
C LYS A 137 -1.99 6.85 3.47
N ALA A 138 -1.71 5.94 4.40
CA ALA A 138 -2.69 5.42 5.35
C ALA A 138 -3.12 6.51 6.36
N GLU A 139 -2.16 7.21 6.98
CA GLU A 139 -2.38 8.21 8.04
C GLU A 139 -3.11 9.48 7.59
N ARG A 140 -2.87 9.97 6.36
CA ARG A 140 -3.52 11.18 5.81
C ARG A 140 -5.06 11.17 5.85
N ARG A 141 -5.68 10.04 6.17
CA ARG A 141 -7.14 9.87 6.26
C ARG A 141 -7.67 9.66 7.68
N LEU A 142 -6.85 9.29 8.67
CA LEU A 142 -7.24 9.43 10.08
C LEU A 142 -7.54 10.90 10.38
N GLN A 143 -6.66 11.78 9.91
CA GLN A 143 -6.83 13.24 10.02
C GLN A 143 -7.98 13.80 9.16
N ALA A 144 -8.34 13.15 8.05
CA ALA A 144 -9.48 13.57 7.22
C ALA A 144 -10.84 12.99 7.69
N ARG A 145 -10.82 11.98 8.56
CA ARG A 145 -12.01 11.41 9.21
C ARG A 145 -12.35 12.12 10.52
N GLU A 146 -11.37 12.75 11.17
CA GLU A 146 -11.65 13.71 12.24
C GLU A 146 -12.39 14.91 11.63
N PRO A 147 -13.62 15.23 12.07
CA PRO A 147 -14.25 16.49 11.67
C PRO A 147 -13.32 17.63 12.11
N PRO A 148 -13.08 18.65 11.27
CA PRO A 148 -12.29 19.80 11.69
C PRO A 148 -12.91 20.34 12.97
N THR A 149 -12.12 20.38 14.04
CA THR A 149 -12.50 20.84 15.40
C THR A 149 -12.82 22.34 15.47
N ALA A 150 -13.25 22.95 14.36
CA ALA A 150 -13.38 24.38 14.16
C ALA A 150 -14.83 24.92 14.27
N TRP A 151 -15.76 24.19 14.91
CA TRP A 151 -17.13 24.69 15.17
C TRP A 151 -17.41 24.96 16.66
N LYS A 152 -16.37 25.17 17.49
CA LYS A 152 -16.54 25.63 18.89
C LYS A 152 -16.46 27.15 19.08
N GLY A 153 -16.36 27.95 18.01
CA GLY A 153 -16.14 29.40 18.10
C GLY A 153 -17.30 30.32 17.69
N LEU A 154 -18.42 29.82 17.16
CA LEU A 154 -19.46 30.67 16.52
C LEU A 154 -20.81 30.73 17.24
N ARG A 155 -20.87 30.44 18.54
CA ARG A 155 -22.07 30.71 19.36
C ARG A 155 -21.70 31.42 20.67
N SER A 156 -21.19 32.63 20.54
CA SER A 156 -21.16 33.63 21.60
C SER A 156 -20.84 35.02 21.04
N ALA A 157 -21.70 35.54 20.16
CA ALA A 157 -21.86 36.97 19.87
C ALA A 157 -23.07 37.17 18.94
N ALA A 158 -23.95 38.10 19.35
CA ALA A 158 -25.20 38.56 18.73
C ALA A 158 -26.44 37.68 18.96
#